data_AF-A0A846DUH9-F1
#
_entry.id   AF-A0A846DUH9-F1
#
_cell.length_a   1.000
_cell.length_b   1.000
_cell.length_c   1.000
_cell.angle_alpha   90.00
_cell.angle_beta   90.00
_cell.angle_gamma   90.00
#
_symmetry.space_group_name_H-M   'P 1'
#
loop_
_entity.id
_entity.type
_entity.pdbx_description
1 polymer ?
#
loop_
_entity_poly.entity_id
_entity_poly.type
_entity_poly.pdbx_seq_one_letter_code
_entity_poly.pdbx_strand_id
1 'polypeptide(L)'
;MDLVQTFHRESKRLNLDYIVDKDIVIKTVTQDGEERGRIPDVSVVKGSLWNINPTSYGAINEAPELAVEVVSTNWDDDYIDKLDEYQRLGIAEYWIVDYLAIASRDYLGNPKIATVFVYNLSEGKYKQKSFQNQDKIISTIFPELNLTVAEIIDISGIDKI
;
A
#
# COMPACT_ATOMS: atom_id res chain seq x y z
N MET A 1 11.27 11.97 7.60
CA MET A 1 10.27 12.13 6.52
C MET A 1 9.65 10.78 6.37
N ASP A 2 8.34 10.67 6.52
CA ASP A 2 7.62 9.40 6.48
C ASP A 2 7.26 9.01 5.03
N LEU A 3 6.60 7.86 4.85
CA LEU A 3 6.15 7.38 3.54
C LEU A 3 5.11 8.32 2.89
N VAL A 4 4.19 8.88 3.67
CA VAL A 4 3.14 9.79 3.18
C VAL A 4 3.77 11.02 2.53
N GLN A 5 4.68 11.69 3.24
CA GLN A 5 5.41 12.85 2.74
C GLN A 5 6.26 12.50 1.52
N THR A 6 6.84 11.29 1.52
CA THR A 6 7.67 10.81 0.42
C THR A 6 6.87 10.66 -0.87
N PHE A 7 5.74 9.96 -0.85
CA PHE A 7 4.87 9.83 -2.03
C PHE A 7 4.18 11.13 -2.40
N HIS A 8 3.81 11.97 -1.44
CA HIS A 8 3.26 13.30 -1.73
C HIS A 8 4.24 14.17 -2.51
N ARG A 9 5.52 14.17 -2.11
CA ARG A 9 6.57 14.89 -2.83
C ARG A 9 6.78 14.32 -4.22
N GLU A 10 6.74 13.00 -4.37
CA GLU A 10 6.89 12.34 -5.67
C GLU A 10 5.73 12.65 -6.61
N SER A 11 4.49 12.62 -6.11
CA SER A 11 3.29 13.09 -6.83
C SER A 11 3.48 14.51 -7.36
N LYS A 12 3.91 15.44 -6.49
CA LYS A 12 4.19 16.83 -6.89
C LYS A 12 5.31 16.94 -7.91
N ARG A 13 6.40 16.20 -7.73
CA ARG A 13 7.56 16.21 -8.64
C ARG A 13 7.15 15.77 -10.05
N LEU A 14 6.30 14.75 -10.13
CA LEU A 14 5.77 14.20 -11.38
C LEU A 14 4.55 14.95 -11.93
N ASN A 15 4.07 15.98 -11.21
CA ASN A 15 2.87 16.74 -11.55
C ASN A 15 1.63 15.82 -11.76
N LEU A 16 1.48 14.83 -10.88
CA LEU A 16 0.35 13.89 -10.88
C LEU A 16 -0.82 14.47 -10.08
N ASP A 17 -2.04 14.14 -10.52
CA ASP A 17 -3.27 14.48 -9.80
C ASP A 17 -3.54 13.48 -8.67
N TYR A 18 -2.59 13.31 -7.76
CA TYR A 18 -2.72 12.40 -6.62
C TYR A 18 -2.72 13.13 -5.29
N ILE A 19 -3.66 12.72 -4.44
CA ILE A 19 -3.68 13.02 -3.01
C ILE A 19 -3.12 11.80 -2.28
N VAL A 20 -2.17 12.06 -1.37
CA VAL A 20 -1.54 11.04 -0.54
C VAL A 20 -1.90 11.33 0.91
N ASP A 21 -2.54 10.37 1.57
CA ASP A 21 -3.03 10.53 2.95
C ASP A 21 -3.08 9.16 3.64
N LYS A 22 -2.98 9.17 4.97
CA LYS A 22 -3.13 7.99 5.83
C LYS A 22 -4.47 7.94 6.56
N ASP A 23 -5.28 8.98 6.46
CA ASP A 23 -6.58 9.08 7.15
C ASP A 23 -7.77 8.74 6.21
N ILE A 24 -7.49 8.20 5.02
CA ILE A 24 -8.53 7.77 4.07
C ILE A 24 -9.09 6.42 4.48
N VAL A 25 -10.38 6.42 4.83
CA VAL A 25 -11.14 5.18 5.05
C VAL A 25 -11.62 4.63 3.70
N ILE A 26 -11.35 3.37 3.43
CA ILE A 26 -11.76 2.64 2.23
C ILE A 26 -12.82 1.62 2.62
N LYS A 27 -13.92 1.58 1.88
CA LYS A 27 -14.94 0.55 2.04
C LYS A 27 -14.56 -0.69 1.23
N THR A 28 -14.33 -1.81 1.91
CA THR A 28 -14.05 -3.11 1.29
C THR A 28 -15.19 -4.09 1.54
N VAL A 29 -15.14 -5.23 0.85
CA VAL A 29 -16.09 -6.34 1.04
C VAL A 29 -15.30 -7.64 1.14
N THR A 30 -15.58 -8.44 2.18
CA THR A 30 -14.95 -9.75 2.38
C THR A 30 -15.43 -10.76 1.34
N GLN A 31 -14.77 -11.92 1.29
CA GLN A 31 -15.22 -13.04 0.45
C GLN A 31 -16.68 -13.46 0.72
N ASP A 32 -17.13 -13.36 1.97
CA ASP A 32 -18.47 -13.74 2.40
C ASP A 32 -19.51 -12.61 2.22
N GLY A 33 -19.09 -11.46 1.67
CA GLY A 33 -19.99 -10.33 1.37
C GLY A 33 -20.17 -9.34 2.52
N GLU A 34 -19.35 -9.40 3.56
CA GLU A 34 -19.41 -8.46 4.69
C GLU A 34 -18.67 -7.16 4.35
N GLU A 35 -19.31 -6.01 4.59
CA GLU A 35 -18.68 -4.71 4.40
C GLU A 35 -17.70 -4.40 5.55
N ARG A 36 -16.50 -3.90 5.20
CA ARG A 36 -15.48 -3.47 6.16
C ARG A 36 -14.98 -2.07 5.82
N GLY A 37 -14.51 -1.35 6.83
CA GLY A 37 -13.75 -0.12 6.68
C GLY A 37 -12.27 -0.41 6.94
N ARG A 38 -11.41 -0.09 5.98
CA ARG A 38 -9.95 -0.22 6.09
C ARG A 38 -9.29 1.16 6.01
N ILE A 39 -8.22 1.36 6.77
CA ILE A 39 -7.40 2.57 6.72
C ILE A 39 -5.96 2.10 6.51
N PRO A 40 -5.44 2.13 5.26
CA PRO A 40 -4.05 1.80 4.99
C PRO A 40 -3.10 2.80 5.64
N ASP A 41 -1.88 2.35 5.97
CA ASP A 41 -0.83 3.24 6.48
C ASP A 41 -0.48 4.36 5.46
N VAL A 42 -0.64 4.11 4.15
CA VAL A 42 -0.64 5.14 3.11
C VAL A 42 -1.67 4.81 2.03
N SER A 43 -2.47 5.79 1.65
CA SER A 43 -3.39 5.72 0.51
C SER A 43 -3.05 6.80 -0.51
N VAL A 44 -3.13 6.44 -1.80
CA VAL A 44 -2.99 7.37 -2.93
C VAL A 44 -4.27 7.33 -3.76
N VAL A 45 -4.93 8.47 -3.89
CA VAL A 45 -6.19 8.60 -4.63
C VAL A 45 -6.09 9.71 -5.67
N LYS A 46 -6.90 9.67 -6.73
CA LYS A 46 -6.96 10.77 -7.71
C LYS A 46 -7.60 12.01 -7.09
N GLY A 47 -6.93 13.15 -7.20
CA GLY A 47 -7.40 14.43 -6.66
C GLY A 47 -8.69 14.92 -7.33
N SER A 48 -8.83 14.69 -8.64
CA SER A 48 -10.06 14.95 -9.40
C SER A 48 -11.28 14.21 -8.86
N LEU A 49 -11.12 12.97 -8.38
CA LEU A 49 -12.21 12.19 -7.76
C LEU A 49 -12.51 12.69 -6.34
N TRP A 50 -11.46 13.00 -5.57
CA TRP A 50 -11.59 13.50 -4.20
C TRP A 50 -12.28 14.87 -4.11
N ASN A 51 -11.94 15.80 -5.00
CA ASN A 51 -12.43 17.18 -4.97
C ASN A 51 -13.89 17.35 -5.41
N ILE A 52 -14.50 16.32 -6.01
CA ILE A 52 -15.92 16.33 -6.41
C ILE A 52 -16.84 15.98 -5.22
N ASN A 53 -16.32 15.30 -4.18
CA ASN A 53 -17.07 14.90 -2.99
C ASN A 53 -16.43 15.39 -1.67
N PRO A 54 -16.26 16.71 -1.46
CA PRO A 54 -15.62 17.25 -0.24
C PRO A 54 -16.40 16.97 1.06
N THR A 55 -17.63 16.46 0.98
CA THR A 55 -18.45 16.07 2.12
C THR A 55 -18.35 14.58 2.51
N SER A 56 -17.55 13.76 1.83
CA SER A 56 -17.31 12.39 2.28
C SER A 56 -16.31 12.36 3.45
N TYR A 57 -16.75 12.84 4.62
CA TYR A 57 -16.16 12.45 5.91
C TYR A 57 -16.44 10.95 6.24
N GLY A 58 -16.76 10.14 5.23
CA GLY A 58 -17.07 8.71 5.30
C GLY A 58 -16.26 7.95 4.25
N ALA A 59 -16.19 6.63 4.41
CA ALA A 59 -15.37 5.77 3.59
C ALA A 59 -15.59 5.99 2.09
N ILE A 60 -14.49 6.10 1.32
CA ILE A 60 -14.59 6.14 -0.14
C ILE A 60 -14.99 4.76 -0.64
N ASN A 61 -15.92 4.74 -1.60
CA ASN A 61 -16.35 3.51 -2.28
C ASN A 61 -15.48 3.22 -3.52
N GLU A 62 -14.74 4.22 -3.99
CA GLU A 62 -13.84 4.08 -5.14
C GLU A 62 -12.48 3.57 -4.66
N ALA A 63 -11.91 2.64 -5.41
CA ALA A 63 -10.61 2.06 -5.11
C ALA A 63 -9.51 3.14 -5.21
N PRO A 64 -8.64 3.28 -4.20
CA PRO A 64 -7.38 3.99 -4.37
C PRO A 64 -6.55 3.45 -5.53
N GLU A 65 -5.66 4.31 -6.03
CA GLU A 65 -4.65 3.90 -7.01
C GLU A 65 -3.57 3.04 -6.33
N LEU A 66 -3.15 3.43 -5.12
CA LEU A 66 -2.19 2.69 -4.30
C LEU A 66 -2.66 2.64 -2.84
N ALA A 67 -2.51 1.47 -2.23
CA ALA A 67 -2.54 1.28 -0.78
C ALA A 67 -1.23 0.66 -0.30
N VAL A 68 -0.69 1.13 0.83
CA VAL A 68 0.51 0.58 1.47
C VAL A 68 0.20 0.23 2.91
N GLU A 69 0.61 -0.97 3.31
CA GLU A 69 0.52 -1.45 4.69
C GLU A 69 1.93 -1.75 5.21
N VAL A 70 2.25 -1.19 6.38
CA VAL A 70 3.48 -1.47 7.12
C VAL A 70 3.16 -2.52 8.17
N VAL A 71 3.66 -3.72 7.93
CA VAL A 71 3.31 -4.93 8.68
C VAL A 71 3.62 -4.76 10.15
N SER A 72 2.66 -5.10 10.98
CA SER A 72 2.81 -5.15 12.44
C SER A 72 2.59 -6.58 12.95
N THR A 73 2.49 -6.76 14.26
CA THR A 73 2.40 -8.09 14.90
C THR A 73 1.27 -8.97 14.36
N ASN A 74 0.17 -8.38 13.88
CA ASN A 74 -0.95 -9.09 13.25
C ASN A 74 -0.76 -9.20 11.73
N TRP A 75 0.36 -9.79 11.32
CA TRP A 75 0.82 -9.78 9.93
C TRP A 75 -0.11 -10.53 8.96
N ASP A 76 -0.86 -11.52 9.43
CA ASP A 76 -1.77 -12.31 8.60
C ASP A 76 -2.91 -11.47 7.99
N ASP A 77 -3.40 -10.44 8.70
CA ASP A 77 -4.42 -9.52 8.18
C ASP A 77 -3.93 -8.80 6.91
N ASP A 78 -2.67 -8.34 6.87
CA ASP A 78 -2.12 -7.67 5.69
C ASP A 78 -1.89 -8.66 4.52
N TYR A 79 -1.35 -9.84 4.81
CA TYR A 79 -0.98 -10.82 3.78
C TYR A 79 -2.15 -11.65 3.25
N ILE A 80 -3.27 -11.73 3.96
CA ILE A 80 -4.40 -12.61 3.62
C ILE A 80 -5.67 -11.78 3.44
N ASP A 81 -6.21 -11.22 4.51
CA ASP A 81 -7.54 -10.59 4.51
C ASP A 81 -7.54 -9.31 3.66
N LYS A 82 -6.65 -8.36 3.95
CA LYS A 82 -6.54 -7.10 3.20
C LYS A 82 -6.10 -7.34 1.76
N LEU A 83 -5.15 -8.23 1.52
CA LEU A 83 -4.72 -8.58 0.16
C LEU A 83 -5.93 -9.03 -0.70
N ASP A 84 -6.77 -9.90 -0.15
CA ASP A 84 -7.97 -10.39 -0.82
C ASP A 84 -9.04 -9.29 -1.00
N GLU A 85 -9.35 -8.55 0.07
CA GLU A 85 -10.30 -7.45 0.06
C GLU A 85 -9.90 -6.34 -0.95
N TYR A 86 -8.64 -5.93 -0.97
CA TYR A 86 -8.10 -4.90 -1.88
C TYR A 86 -8.09 -5.37 -3.33
N GLN A 87 -7.81 -6.66 -3.58
CA GLN A 87 -7.90 -7.25 -4.92
C GLN A 87 -9.34 -7.21 -5.44
N ARG A 88 -10.32 -7.58 -4.60
CA ARG A 88 -11.75 -7.55 -4.96
C ARG A 88 -12.25 -6.13 -5.21
N LEU A 89 -11.81 -5.19 -4.38
CA LEU A 89 -12.15 -3.78 -4.55
C LEU A 89 -11.54 -3.19 -5.83
N GLY A 90 -10.39 -3.72 -6.26
CA GLY A 90 -9.74 -3.32 -7.50
C GLY A 90 -8.69 -2.22 -7.33
N ILE A 91 -8.05 -2.15 -6.17
CA ILE A 91 -6.92 -1.23 -5.95
C ILE A 91 -5.79 -1.60 -6.92
N ALA A 92 -5.33 -0.64 -7.71
CA ALA A 92 -4.44 -0.92 -8.85
C ALA A 92 -3.06 -1.43 -8.40
N GLU A 93 -2.53 -0.89 -7.31
CA GLU A 93 -1.27 -1.31 -6.72
C GLU A 93 -1.40 -1.44 -5.20
N TYR A 94 -0.91 -2.55 -4.64
CA TYR A 94 -0.94 -2.79 -3.19
C TYR A 94 0.45 -3.18 -2.69
N TRP A 95 0.91 -2.55 -1.62
CA TRP A 95 2.22 -2.80 -1.03
C TRP A 95 2.11 -3.35 0.37
N ILE A 96 2.95 -4.34 0.66
CA ILE A 96 3.20 -4.84 2.01
C ILE A 96 4.66 -4.59 2.34
N VAL A 97 4.92 -3.76 3.35
CA VAL A 97 6.26 -3.43 3.86
C VAL A 97 6.52 -4.22 5.14
N ASP A 98 7.17 -5.38 5.01
CA ASP A 98 7.54 -6.24 6.14
C ASP A 98 8.97 -5.95 6.58
N TYR A 99 9.13 -4.85 7.31
CA TYR A 99 10.42 -4.33 7.73
C TYR A 99 11.06 -5.12 8.88
N LEU A 100 10.25 -5.79 9.72
CA LEU A 100 10.72 -6.63 10.83
C LEU A 100 10.94 -8.09 10.43
N ALA A 101 10.63 -8.46 9.18
CA ALA A 101 10.67 -9.82 8.69
C ALA A 101 9.84 -10.80 9.56
N ILE A 102 8.63 -10.39 9.94
CA ILE A 102 7.79 -11.13 10.90
C ILE A 102 6.85 -12.14 10.25
N ALA A 103 6.44 -11.94 9.00
CA ALA A 103 5.60 -12.89 8.28
C ALA A 103 6.24 -14.28 8.17
N SER A 104 5.45 -15.28 7.77
CA SER A 104 5.89 -16.67 7.72
C SER A 104 7.13 -16.88 6.81
N ARG A 105 7.83 -17.99 7.00
CA ARG A 105 8.96 -18.38 6.11
C ARG A 105 8.51 -18.69 4.69
N ASP A 106 7.22 -19.01 4.49
CA ASP A 106 6.69 -19.25 3.15
C ASP A 106 6.69 -17.95 2.32
N TYR A 107 6.47 -16.80 2.97
CA TYR A 107 6.58 -15.49 2.34
C TYR A 107 8.03 -14.98 2.29
N LEU A 108 8.75 -15.07 3.42
CA LEU A 108 10.04 -14.36 3.60
C LEU A 108 11.27 -15.22 3.36
N GLY A 109 11.10 -16.52 3.11
CA GLY A 109 12.19 -17.47 2.95
C GLY A 109 12.88 -17.87 4.27
N ASN A 110 14.06 -18.49 4.13
CA ASN A 110 14.90 -18.92 5.25
C ASN A 110 16.39 -18.68 4.91
N PRO A 111 17.07 -17.71 5.56
CA PRO A 111 16.59 -16.87 6.67
C PRO A 111 15.46 -15.92 6.23
N LYS A 112 14.63 -15.48 7.18
CA LYS A 112 13.64 -14.42 6.92
C LYS A 112 14.38 -13.10 6.69
N ILE A 113 14.05 -12.40 5.62
CA ILE A 113 14.66 -11.12 5.25
C ILE A 113 13.55 -10.08 5.14
N ALA A 114 13.83 -8.86 5.62
CA ALA A 114 12.91 -7.74 5.47
C ALA A 114 12.61 -7.49 3.99
N THR A 115 11.34 -7.45 3.64
CA THR A 115 10.90 -7.53 2.24
C THR A 115 9.76 -6.55 2.00
N VAL A 116 9.81 -5.88 0.84
CA VAL A 116 8.66 -5.14 0.32
C VAL A 116 8.05 -5.97 -0.80
N PHE A 117 6.75 -6.23 -0.68
CA PHE A 117 5.96 -6.86 -1.73
C PHE A 117 5.15 -5.80 -2.45
N VAL A 118 5.18 -5.81 -3.78
CA VAL A 118 4.36 -4.97 -4.64
C VAL A 118 3.46 -5.86 -5.46
N TYR A 119 2.16 -5.68 -5.29
CA TYR A 119 1.10 -6.36 -6.00
C TYR A 119 0.51 -5.40 -7.04
N ASN A 120 0.50 -5.80 -8.31
CA ASN A 120 -0.10 -5.02 -9.39
C ASN A 120 -1.34 -5.73 -9.91
N LEU A 121 -2.48 -5.04 -9.95
CA LEU A 121 -3.73 -5.62 -10.41
C LEU A 121 -3.74 -5.71 -11.93
N SER A 122 -4.02 -6.90 -12.45
CA SER A 122 -4.11 -7.17 -13.88
C SER A 122 -5.18 -8.23 -14.09
N GLU A 123 -6.19 -7.92 -14.92
CA GLU A 123 -7.30 -8.83 -15.22
C GLU A 123 -8.03 -9.35 -13.95
N GLY A 124 -8.21 -8.46 -12.98
CA GLY A 124 -8.89 -8.76 -11.70
C GLY A 124 -8.08 -9.62 -10.73
N LYS A 125 -6.78 -9.82 -10.97
CA LYS A 125 -5.89 -10.56 -10.08
C LYS A 125 -4.58 -9.82 -9.85
N TYR A 126 -4.07 -9.89 -8.63
CA TYR A 126 -2.78 -9.34 -8.28
C TYR A 126 -1.65 -10.21 -8.80
N LYS A 127 -0.66 -9.54 -9.39
CA LYS A 127 0.65 -10.10 -9.72
C LYS A 127 1.67 -9.54 -8.75
N GLN A 128 2.27 -10.42 -7.96
CA GLN A 128 3.25 -10.07 -6.92
C GLN A 128 4.66 -9.95 -7.51
N LYS A 129 5.41 -8.97 -7.00
CA LYS A 129 6.88 -8.94 -7.04
C LYS A 129 7.42 -8.61 -5.65
N SER A 130 8.47 -9.30 -5.21
CA SER A 130 9.18 -9.01 -3.96
C SER A 130 10.50 -8.30 -4.23
N PHE A 131 10.89 -7.45 -3.29
CA PHE A 131 12.13 -6.66 -3.33
C PHE A 131 12.80 -6.70 -1.96
N GLN A 132 14.13 -6.82 -1.94
CA GLN A 132 14.91 -6.92 -0.71
C GLN A 132 16.14 -6.01 -0.74
N ASN A 133 16.69 -5.71 0.44
CA ASN A 133 17.98 -5.03 0.59
C ASN A 133 18.08 -3.69 -0.16
N GLN A 134 18.89 -3.62 -1.21
CA GLN A 134 19.15 -2.41 -2.01
C GLN A 134 18.37 -2.40 -3.33
N ASP A 135 17.45 -3.35 -3.52
CA ASP A 135 16.60 -3.37 -4.69
C ASP A 135 15.79 -2.08 -4.76
N LYS A 136 15.76 -1.46 -5.94
CA LYS A 136 14.86 -0.34 -6.22
C LYS A 136 13.45 -0.86 -6.41
N ILE A 137 12.49 -0.25 -5.72
CA ILE A 137 11.09 -0.59 -5.93
C ILE A 137 10.64 -0.09 -7.30
N ILE A 138 9.87 -0.92 -7.98
CA ILE A 138 9.23 -0.57 -9.25
C ILE A 138 7.73 -0.41 -8.98
N SER A 139 7.27 0.83 -9.06
CA SER A 139 5.85 1.20 -8.97
C SER A 139 5.30 1.53 -10.35
N THR A 140 4.08 1.09 -10.63
CA THR A 140 3.31 1.57 -11.79
C THR A 140 2.60 2.89 -11.50
N ILE A 141 2.27 3.16 -10.23
CA ILE A 141 1.65 4.41 -9.77
C ILE A 141 2.66 5.56 -9.72
N PHE A 142 3.91 5.28 -9.32
CA PHE A 142 5.03 6.22 -9.38
C PHE A 142 6.16 5.68 -10.28
N PRO A 143 6.06 5.79 -11.62
CA PRO A 143 6.99 5.14 -12.56
C PRO A 143 8.46 5.57 -12.43
N GLU A 144 8.71 6.74 -11.86
CA GLU A 144 10.06 7.29 -11.65
C GLU A 144 10.53 7.19 -10.19
N LEU A 145 9.82 6.43 -9.35
CA LEU A 145 10.18 6.26 -7.95
C LEU A 145 11.59 5.67 -7.83
N ASN A 146 12.48 6.43 -7.20
CA ASN A 146 13.87 6.04 -7.00
C ASN A 146 14.15 5.82 -5.51
N LEU A 147 13.48 4.83 -4.93
CA LEU A 147 13.69 4.39 -3.55
C LEU A 147 14.08 2.91 -3.51
N THR A 148 15.06 2.61 -2.67
CA THR A 148 15.46 1.26 -2.32
C THR A 148 14.60 0.71 -1.19
N VAL A 149 14.56 -0.62 -1.05
CA VAL A 149 13.94 -1.29 0.09
C VAL A 149 14.53 -0.81 1.42
N ALA A 150 15.86 -0.65 1.51
CA ALA A 150 16.52 -0.13 2.70
C ALA A 150 16.03 1.27 3.08
N GLU A 151 15.86 2.18 2.11
CA GLU A 151 15.31 3.52 2.37
C GLU A 151 13.85 3.46 2.80
N ILE A 152 13.03 2.60 2.19
CA ILE A 152 11.63 2.40 2.60
C ILE A 152 11.55 1.88 4.03
N ILE A 153 12.37 0.89 4.38
CA ILE A 153 12.39 0.33 5.73
C ILE A 153 12.79 1.39 6.75
N ASP A 154 13.82 2.19 6.46
CA ASP A 154 14.29 3.26 7.34
C ASP A 154 13.19 4.29 7.61
N ILE A 155 12.46 4.74 6.58
CA ILE A 155 11.37 5.71 6.75
C ILE A 155 10.08 5.11 7.33
N SER A 156 9.85 3.79 7.18
CA SER A 156 8.63 3.12 7.67
C SER A 156 8.75 2.69 9.14
N GLY A 157 9.97 2.34 9.58
CA GLY A 157 10.23 1.85 10.93
C GLY A 157 10.20 2.93 12.01
N ILE A 158 10.27 4.22 11.65
CA ILE A 158 10.37 5.34 12.60
C ILE A 158 9.04 5.61 13.32
N ASP A 159 7.90 5.38 12.68
CA ASP A 159 6.58 5.80 13.20
C ASP A 159 5.83 4.70 13.97
N LYS A 160 6.35 3.46 14.02
CA LYS A 160 5.72 2.32 14.73
C LYS A 160 6.51 1.83 15.96
N ILE A 161 7.47 2.61 16.47
CA ILE A 161 8.23 2.35 17.71
C ILE A 161 7.75 3.27 18.84
#